data_AF-A0A848TMG4-F1
#
_entry.id   AF-A0A848TMG4-F1
#
_cell.length_a   1.000
_cell.length_b   1.000
_cell.length_c   1.000
_cell.angle_alpha   90.00
_cell.angle_beta   90.00
_cell.angle_gamma   90.00
#
_symmetry.space_group_name_H-M   'P 1'
#
loop_
_entity.id
_entity.type
_entity.pdbx_description
1 polymer ?
#
loop_
_entity_poly.entity_id
_entity_poly.type
_entity_poly.pdbx_seq_one_letter_code
_entity_poly.pdbx_strand_id
1 'polypeptide(L)' 'MTSTDAWLVTSAGAPPVRQRIRIPAPTGSEVLLRVAATGLNFA' A
#
# COMPACT_ATOMS: atom_id res chain seq x y z
N MET A 1 -11.79 8.01 5.20
CA MET A 1 -11.54 6.93 4.23
C MET A 1 -11.05 7.56 2.95
N THR A 2 -9.89 7.14 2.44
CA THR A 2 -9.22 7.75 1.28
C THR A 2 -8.89 6.66 0.26
N SER A 3 -8.91 6.98 -1.04
CA SER A 3 -8.50 6.04 -2.10
C SER A 3 -7.12 6.39 -2.63
N THR A 4 -6.29 5.38 -2.94
CA THR A 4 -4.97 5.54 -3.56
C THR A 4 -4.64 4.34 -4.43
N ASP A 5 -3.66 4.48 -5.32
CA ASP A 5 -3.07 3.34 -6.02
C ASP A 5 -2.04 2.65 -5.11
N ALA A 6 -1.99 1.32 -5.18
CA ALA A 6 -1.01 0.48 -4.49
C ALA A 6 -0.57 -0.69 -5.39
N TRP A 7 0.59 -1.27 -5.10
CA TRP A 7 1.05 -2.52 -5.71
C TRP A 7 0.65 -3.68 -4.79
N LEU A 8 -0.19 -4.60 -5.28
CA LEU A 8 -0.73 -5.73 -4.52
C LEU A 8 -0.25 -7.06 -5.10
N VAL A 9 0.19 -7.96 -4.22
CA VAL A 9 0.47 -9.36 -4.55
C VAL A 9 -0.67 -10.21 -4.01
N THR A 10 -1.37 -10.93 -4.89
CA THR A 10 -2.58 -11.70 -4.53
C THR A 10 -2.31 -13.17 -4.22
N SER A 11 -1.13 -13.68 -4.60
CA SER A 11 -0.67 -15.03 -4.27
C SER A 11 0.86 -15.08 -4.22
N ALA A 12 1.39 -16.06 -3.50
CA ALA A 12 2.84 -16.24 -3.39
C ALA A 12 3.47 -16.46 -4.78
N GLY A 13 4.51 -15.68 -5.10
CA GLY A 13 5.22 -15.74 -6.38
C GLY A 13 4.55 -15.01 -7.55
N ALA A 14 3.32 -14.51 -7.40
CA ALA A 14 2.69 -13.69 -8.42
C ALA A 14 3.33 -12.29 -8.49
N PRO A 15 3.40 -11.67 -9.68
CA PRO A 15 3.87 -10.31 -9.81
C PRO A 15 2.91 -9.33 -9.10
N PRO A 16 3.42 -8.25 -8.49
CA PRO A 16 2.57 -7.19 -7.96
C PRO A 16 1.76 -6.53 -9.09
N VAL A 17 0.48 -6.27 -8.83
CA VAL A 17 -0.43 -5.58 -9.75
C VAL A 17 -0.80 -4.23 -9.16
N ARG A 18 -0.77 -3.18 -9.99
CA ARG A 18 -1.21 -1.85 -9.58
C ARG A 18 -2.74 -1.81 -9.50
N GLN A 19 -3.27 -1.49 -8.33
CA GLN A 19 -4.71 -1.43 -8.08
C GLN A 19 -5.08 -0.24 -7.21
N ARG A 20 -6.26 0.33 -7.44
CA ARG A 20 -6.86 1.32 -6.55
C ARG A 20 -7.45 0.65 -5.32
N ILE A 21 -6.96 1.05 -4.15
CA ILE A 21 -7.42 0.55 -2.85
C ILE A 21 -8.06 1.67 -2.02
N ARG A 22 -8.80 1.28 -0.98
CA ARG A 22 -9.38 2.19 0.00
C ARG A 22 -8.66 2.01 1.34
N ILE A 23 -8.15 3.09 1.89
CA ILE A 23 -7.49 3.13 3.20
C ILE A 23 -8.50 3.73 4.20
N PRO A 24 -8.79 3.03 5.31
CA PRO A 24 -9.61 3.59 6.39
C PRO A 24 -8.94 4.82 7.01
N ALA A 25 -9.69 5.62 7.76
CA ALA A 25 -9.09 6.71 8.51
C ALA A 25 -8.22 6.12 9.64
N PRO A 26 -7.06 6.72 9.96
CA PRO A 26 -6.26 6.29 11.11
C PRO A 26 -7.07 6.47 12.41
N THR A 27 -6.84 5.58 13.37
CA THR A 27 -7.51 5.52 14.68
C THR A 27 -6.50 5.65 15.82
N GLY A 28 -6.93 6.20 16.96
CA GLY A 28 -6.06 6.35 18.14
C GLY A 28 -4.79 7.15 17.85
N SER A 29 -3.64 6.47 17.90
CA SER A 29 -2.31 7.03 17.64
C SER A 29 -1.73 6.68 16.27
N GLU A 30 -2.55 6.16 15.35
CA GLU A 30 -2.12 5.86 13.98
C GLU A 30 -1.89 7.16 13.18
N VAL A 31 -0.94 7.11 12.24
CA VAL A 31 -0.65 8.22 11.31
C VAL A 31 -0.82 7.74 9.88
N LEU A 32 -1.55 8.51 9.07
CA LEU A 32 -1.65 8.28 7.63
C LEU A 32 -0.54 9.03 6.90
N LEU A 33 0.32 8.30 6.20
CA LEU A 33 1.46 8.85 5.47
C LEU A 33 1.21 8.88 3.97
N ARG A 34 1.61 9.99 3.33
CA ARG A 34 1.74 10.05 1.87
C ARG A 34 3.15 9.61 1.46
N VAL A 35 3.27 8.43 0.89
CA VAL A 35 4.55 7.87 0.43
C VAL A 35 4.89 8.48 -0.93
N ALA A 36 5.97 9.26 -1.01
CA ALA A 36 6.46 9.84 -2.27
C ALA A 36 7.36 8.87 -3.05
N ALA A 37 8.17 8.08 -2.35
CA ALA A 37 9.03 7.05 -2.91
C ALA A 37 9.29 5.95 -1.85
N THR A 38 9.52 4.72 -2.31
CA THR A 38 9.96 3.58 -1.49
C THR A 38 10.84 2.66 -2.35
N GLY A 39 11.71 1.87 -1.70
CA GLY A 39 12.64 0.95 -2.38
C GLY A 39 12.23 -0.53 -2.28
N LEU A 40 12.86 -1.38 -3.09
CA LEU A 40 12.75 -2.84 -3.00
C LEU A 40 13.94 -3.42 -2.22
N ASN A 41 13.70 -4.48 -1.46
CA ASN A 41 14.72 -5.24 -0.74
C ASN A 41 14.65 -6.73 -1.14
N PHE A 42 15.80 -7.34 -1.46
CA PHE A 42 15.91 -8.72 -1.98
C PHE A 42 16.60 -9.68 -1.00
N ALA A 43 16.47 -9.42 0.31
CA ALA A 43 17.09 -10.16 1.41
C ALA A 43 16.94 -11.68 1.29
#